data_AF-A0A7S2GI05-F1
#
_entry.id   AF-A0A7S2GI05-F1
#
_cell.length_a   1.000
_cell.length_b   1.000
_cell.length_c   1.000
_cell.angle_alpha   90.00
_cell.angle_beta   90.00
_cell.angle_gamma   90.00
#
_symmetry.space_group_name_H-M   'P 1'
#
loop_
_entity.id
_entity.type
_entity.pdbx_description
1 polymer ?
#
loop_
_entity_poly.entity_id
_entity_poly.type
_entity_poly.pdbx_seq_one_letter_code
_entity_poly.pdbx_strand_id
1 'polypeptide(L)'
;GEYGVRPGLGQMVMLKEAMKNPGSVGYTAKNNVWAAYHARFENSVNTANTVDSFKSLFLDPYTEVMPTTPVFVGEYHSPMAKNEQKDLYDIIRLAQDESNALRGVSFFEFQVRYDKGGEEMTFGMFGLGERSLAPFSVGKGSYEAWCLAPNLPPQTLDSCGQMEKDVKFLS
;
A
#
# COMPACT_ATOMS: atom_id res chain seq x y z
N GLY A 1 13.70 -18.54 -15.21
CA GLY A 1 14.54 -18.42 -14.02
C GLY A 1 13.82 -19.00 -12.82
N GLU A 2 14.54 -19.25 -11.73
CA GLU A 2 14.04 -19.87 -10.48
C GLU A 2 12.74 -19.24 -9.95
N TYR A 3 12.54 -17.94 -10.14
CA TYR A 3 11.36 -17.19 -9.68
C TYR A 3 10.34 -16.85 -10.78
N GLY A 4 10.33 -17.57 -11.90
CA GLY A 4 9.45 -17.27 -13.04
C GLY A 4 7.95 -17.24 -12.72
N VAL A 5 7.52 -17.93 -11.66
CA VAL A 5 6.13 -17.97 -11.16
C VAL A 5 5.87 -16.97 -10.01
N ARG A 6 6.88 -16.22 -9.57
CA ARG A 6 6.82 -15.23 -8.48
C ARG A 6 7.56 -13.95 -8.89
N PRO A 7 7.04 -13.19 -9.88
CA PRO A 7 7.78 -12.09 -10.50
C PRO A 7 8.21 -11.00 -9.50
N GLY A 8 7.34 -10.64 -8.55
CA GLY A 8 7.66 -9.64 -7.51
C GLY A 8 8.83 -10.06 -6.62
N LEU A 9 8.82 -11.31 -6.12
CA LEU A 9 9.94 -11.86 -5.35
C LEU A 9 11.22 -11.92 -6.19
N GLY A 10 11.12 -12.40 -7.42
CA GLY A 10 12.26 -12.47 -8.33
C GLY A 10 12.93 -11.12 -8.57
N GLN A 11 12.15 -10.06 -8.75
CA GLN A 11 12.67 -8.69 -8.91
C GLN A 11 13.41 -8.21 -7.66
N MET A 12 12.86 -8.47 -6.47
CA MET A 12 13.53 -8.12 -5.21
C MET A 12 14.84 -8.89 -5.04
N VAL A 13 14.87 -10.19 -5.37
CA VAL A 13 16.09 -11.00 -5.30
C VAL A 13 17.14 -10.47 -6.27
N MET A 14 16.76 -10.14 -7.50
CA MET A 14 17.68 -9.52 -8.47
C MET A 14 18.24 -8.21 -7.95
N LEU A 15 17.41 -7.36 -7.32
CA LEU A 15 17.89 -6.10 -6.71
C LEU A 15 18.90 -6.39 -5.59
N LYS A 16 18.59 -7.31 -4.67
CA LYS A 16 19.49 -7.71 -3.59
C LYS A 16 20.85 -8.20 -4.13
N GLU A 17 20.85 -9.05 -5.14
CA GLU A 17 22.08 -9.56 -5.76
C GLU A 17 22.85 -8.44 -6.50
N ALA A 18 22.16 -7.51 -7.17
CA ALA A 18 22.78 -6.35 -7.79
C ALA A 18 23.38 -5.39 -6.74
N MET A 19 22.74 -5.21 -5.58
CA MET A 19 23.30 -4.42 -4.48
C MET A 19 24.53 -5.09 -3.86
N LYS A 20 24.53 -6.43 -3.77
CA LYS A 20 25.68 -7.21 -3.29
C LYS A 20 26.84 -7.23 -4.28
N ASN A 21 26.55 -7.34 -5.57
CA ASN A 21 27.51 -7.34 -6.66
C ASN A 21 27.09 -6.40 -7.79
N PRO A 22 27.32 -5.09 -7.65
CA PRO A 22 26.98 -4.08 -8.66
C PRO A 22 27.53 -4.35 -10.06
N GLY A 23 28.73 -4.94 -10.12
CA GLY A 23 29.38 -5.28 -11.39
C GLY A 23 28.62 -6.32 -12.20
N SER A 24 27.80 -7.17 -11.56
CA SER A 24 26.97 -8.17 -12.26
C SER A 24 25.95 -7.56 -13.24
N VAL A 25 25.58 -6.30 -13.00
CA VAL A 25 24.65 -5.53 -13.84
C VAL A 25 25.34 -4.37 -14.56
N GLY A 26 26.67 -4.40 -14.66
CA GLY A 26 27.46 -3.34 -15.31
C GLY A 26 27.53 -2.02 -14.55
N TYR A 27 27.17 -2.00 -13.25
CA TYR A 27 27.24 -0.82 -12.42
C TYR A 27 28.52 -0.79 -11.57
N THR A 28 29.33 0.27 -11.71
CA THR A 28 30.48 0.51 -10.84
C THR A 28 30.04 1.37 -9.65
N ALA A 29 29.83 0.73 -8.50
CA ALA A 29 29.41 1.43 -7.30
C ALA A 29 30.51 2.36 -6.78
N LYS A 30 30.15 3.63 -6.53
CA LYS A 30 31.04 4.63 -5.91
C LYS A 30 31.03 4.58 -4.37
N ASN A 31 30.07 3.86 -3.79
CA ASN A 31 29.86 3.71 -2.36
C ASN A 31 29.54 2.24 -2.04
N ASN A 32 29.59 1.85 -0.77
CA ASN A 32 29.18 0.52 -0.32
C ASN A 32 27.65 0.39 -0.32
N VAL A 33 27.08 0.14 -1.51
CA VAL A 33 25.63 -0.01 -1.71
C VAL A 33 25.06 -1.25 -1.02
N TRP A 34 25.88 -2.27 -0.78
CA TRP A 34 25.47 -3.45 -0.03
C TRP A 34 25.19 -3.12 1.45
N ALA A 35 26.09 -2.37 2.09
CA ALA A 35 25.87 -1.88 3.45
C ALA A 35 24.65 -0.94 3.53
N ALA A 36 24.45 -0.09 2.52
CA ALA A 36 23.28 0.78 2.46
C ALA A 36 21.97 -0.02 2.36
N TYR A 37 21.91 -1.05 1.52
CA TYR A 37 20.74 -1.93 1.39
C TYR A 37 20.36 -2.54 2.74
N HIS A 38 21.31 -3.10 3.49
CA HIS A 38 21.01 -3.68 4.79
C HIS A 38 20.61 -2.69 5.89
N ALA A 39 21.14 -1.47 5.85
CA ALA A 39 20.95 -0.51 6.94
C ALA A 39 19.80 0.48 6.70
N ARG A 40 19.32 0.64 5.46
CA ARG A 40 18.45 1.76 5.08
C ARG A 40 17.27 1.36 4.19
N PHE A 41 17.21 0.11 3.73
CA PHE A 41 16.14 -0.34 2.85
C PHE A 41 15.21 -1.29 3.59
N GLU A 42 13.93 -1.04 3.36
CA GLU A 42 12.86 -1.99 3.55
C GLU A 42 12.25 -2.24 2.18
N ASN A 43 12.04 -3.50 1.83
CA ASN A 43 11.39 -3.81 0.56
C ASN A 43 9.90 -3.50 0.69
N SER A 44 9.24 -3.21 -0.43
CA SER A 44 7.80 -3.01 -0.42
C SER A 44 7.11 -3.67 -1.60
N VAL A 45 5.86 -4.08 -1.39
CA VAL A 45 5.00 -4.65 -2.43
C VAL A 45 3.59 -4.11 -2.27
N ASN A 46 2.84 -4.08 -3.38
CA ASN A 46 1.41 -3.77 -3.37
C ASN A 46 0.65 -5.07 -3.65
N THR A 47 -0.50 -5.26 -2.99
CA THR A 47 -1.30 -6.46 -3.20
C THR A 47 -2.79 -6.21 -3.02
N ALA A 48 -3.56 -6.76 -3.96
CA ALA A 48 -5.01 -6.88 -3.86
C ALA A 48 -5.45 -8.29 -3.38
N ASN A 49 -4.51 -9.10 -2.88
CA ASN A 49 -4.79 -10.42 -2.34
C ASN A 49 -5.26 -10.33 -0.88
N THR A 50 -6.08 -11.30 -0.46
CA THR A 50 -6.37 -11.52 0.97
C THR A 50 -5.11 -11.93 1.73
N VAL A 51 -5.15 -11.82 3.06
CA VAL A 51 -4.04 -12.21 3.95
C VAL A 51 -3.50 -13.62 3.67
N ASP A 52 -4.39 -14.61 3.47
CA ASP A 52 -4.00 -16.01 3.25
C ASP A 52 -3.29 -16.21 1.90
N SER A 53 -3.79 -15.54 0.86
CA SER A 53 -3.20 -15.61 -0.47
C SER A 53 -1.88 -14.84 -0.53
N PHE A 54 -1.81 -13.67 0.11
CA PHE A 54 -0.57 -12.91 0.25
C PHE A 54 0.50 -13.71 0.99
N LYS A 55 0.13 -14.35 2.12
CA LYS A 55 1.05 -15.13 2.93
C LYS A 55 1.69 -16.26 2.12
N SER A 56 0.85 -17.08 1.47
CA SER A 56 1.30 -18.26 0.73
C SER A 56 2.02 -17.95 -0.58
N LEU A 57 1.56 -16.94 -1.33
CA LEU A 57 2.12 -16.60 -2.64
C LEU A 57 3.40 -15.76 -2.55
N PHE A 58 3.53 -14.94 -1.49
CA PHE A 58 4.62 -13.98 -1.36
C PHE A 58 5.36 -14.02 -0.02
N LEU A 59 4.69 -13.87 1.12
CA LEU A 59 5.40 -13.62 2.39
C LEU A 59 6.26 -14.79 2.86
N ASP A 60 5.70 -16.01 2.83
CA ASP A 60 6.43 -17.22 3.22
C ASP A 60 7.69 -17.43 2.37
N PRO A 61 7.61 -17.44 1.02
CA PRO A 61 8.81 -17.59 0.21
C PRO A 61 9.74 -16.36 0.25
N TYR A 62 9.22 -15.17 0.50
CA TYR A 62 10.05 -14.00 0.73
C TYR A 62 10.89 -14.16 2.00
N THR A 63 10.26 -14.60 3.09
CA THR A 63 10.94 -14.81 4.39
C THR A 63 12.04 -15.87 4.28
N GLU A 64 11.83 -16.91 3.47
CA GLU A 64 12.85 -17.93 3.19
C GLU A 64 14.09 -17.36 2.48
N VAL A 65 13.89 -16.52 1.45
CA VAL A 65 14.98 -15.99 0.61
C VAL A 65 15.63 -14.72 1.20
N MET A 66 14.88 -13.98 2.03
CA MET A 66 15.29 -12.71 2.62
C MET A 66 15.02 -12.65 4.14
N PRO A 67 15.55 -13.59 4.94
CA PRO A 67 15.19 -13.73 6.36
C PRO A 67 15.52 -12.52 7.23
N THR A 68 16.42 -11.64 6.77
CA THR A 68 16.86 -10.45 7.51
C THR A 68 16.45 -9.13 6.86
N THR A 69 15.72 -9.17 5.74
CA THR A 69 15.23 -7.96 5.06
C THR A 69 13.75 -7.80 5.37
N PRO A 70 13.31 -6.71 6.03
CA PRO A 70 11.90 -6.49 6.27
C PRO A 70 11.15 -6.17 4.96
N VAL A 71 9.84 -6.40 4.98
CA VAL A 71 8.93 -6.00 3.92
C VAL A 71 7.70 -5.27 4.45
N PHE A 72 7.33 -4.20 3.76
CA PHE A 72 6.13 -3.41 4.00
C PHE A 72 5.14 -3.59 2.83
N VAL A 73 3.84 -3.65 3.11
CA VAL A 73 2.84 -3.61 2.04
C VAL A 73 2.39 -2.17 1.80
N GLY A 74 2.81 -1.58 0.68
CA GLY A 74 2.53 -0.18 0.34
C GLY A 74 1.05 0.10 0.05
N GLU A 75 0.39 -0.87 -0.58
CA GLU A 75 -1.04 -0.85 -0.84
C GLU A 75 -1.62 -2.22 -0.49
N TYR A 76 -2.42 -2.27 0.57
CA TYR A 76 -3.11 -3.46 1.04
C TYR A 76 -4.61 -3.23 1.05
N HIS A 77 -5.35 -3.96 0.22
CA HIS A 77 -6.79 -4.14 0.33
C HIS A 77 -7.23 -5.14 -0.75
N SER A 78 -8.03 -6.14 -0.38
CA SER A 78 -8.69 -7.02 -1.33
C SER A 78 -10.20 -6.73 -1.39
N PRO A 79 -10.72 -6.09 -2.46
CA PRO A 79 -12.16 -5.93 -2.65
C PRO A 79 -12.91 -7.26 -2.77
N MET A 80 -12.19 -8.34 -3.03
CA MET A 80 -12.72 -9.71 -3.10
C MET A 80 -12.83 -10.38 -1.71
N ALA A 81 -12.31 -9.75 -0.65
CA ALA A 81 -12.44 -10.27 0.71
C ALA A 81 -13.92 -10.28 1.12
N LYS A 82 -14.41 -11.43 1.59
CA LYS A 82 -15.78 -11.55 2.11
C LYS A 82 -16.02 -10.69 3.36
N ASN A 83 -14.96 -10.41 4.10
CA ASN A 83 -14.98 -9.59 5.30
C ASN A 83 -13.66 -8.80 5.38
N GLU A 84 -13.68 -7.59 4.82
CA GLU A 84 -12.54 -6.67 4.78
C GLU A 84 -12.00 -6.37 6.19
N GLN A 85 -12.89 -6.13 7.15
CA GLN A 85 -12.49 -5.82 8.53
C GLN A 85 -11.69 -6.98 9.14
N LYS A 86 -12.14 -8.22 8.94
CA LYS A 86 -11.40 -9.40 9.40
C LYS A 86 -10.06 -9.53 8.69
N ASP A 87 -10.04 -9.36 7.37
CA ASP A 87 -8.82 -9.45 6.57
C ASP A 87 -7.77 -8.40 7.01
N LEU A 88 -8.21 -7.18 7.31
CA LEU A 88 -7.37 -6.12 7.89
C LEU A 88 -6.83 -6.48 9.28
N TYR A 89 -7.66 -7.04 10.16
CA TYR A 89 -7.19 -7.48 11.47
C TYR A 89 -6.16 -8.60 11.37
N ASP A 90 -6.37 -9.55 10.46
CA ASP A 90 -5.48 -10.68 10.28
C ASP A 90 -4.12 -10.26 9.71
N ILE A 91 -4.08 -9.33 8.74
CA ILE A 91 -2.80 -8.84 8.22
C ILE A 91 -2.03 -8.00 9.25
N ILE A 92 -2.73 -7.21 10.08
CA ILE A 92 -2.10 -6.47 11.18
C ILE A 92 -1.50 -7.44 12.19
N ARG A 93 -2.24 -8.51 12.54
CA ARG A 93 -1.72 -9.57 13.43
C ARG A 93 -0.52 -10.28 12.82
N LEU A 94 -0.54 -10.54 11.51
CA LEU A 94 0.59 -11.15 10.81
C LEU A 94 1.83 -10.24 10.83
N ALA A 95 1.65 -8.92 10.72
CA ALA A 95 2.75 -7.94 10.81
C ALA A 95 3.32 -7.80 12.23
N GLN A 96 2.57 -8.17 13.27
CA GLN A 96 3.03 -8.21 14.67
C GLN A 96 3.84 -9.48 15.00
N ASP A 97 3.80 -10.50 14.14
CA ASP A 97 4.54 -11.73 14.34
C ASP A 97 6.00 -11.58 13.86
N GLU A 98 6.92 -11.52 14.83
CA GLU A 98 8.35 -11.34 14.59
C GLU A 98 9.02 -12.53 13.88
N SER A 99 8.34 -13.68 13.75
CA SER A 99 8.87 -14.85 13.05
C SER A 99 8.86 -14.72 11.52
N ASN A 100 8.20 -13.68 10.98
CA ASN A 100 8.16 -13.40 9.55
C ASN A 100 8.72 -12.00 9.22
N ALA A 101 8.88 -11.73 7.92
CA ALA A 101 9.52 -10.49 7.46
C ALA A 101 8.58 -9.28 7.36
N LEU A 102 7.27 -9.44 7.49
CA LEU A 102 6.30 -8.35 7.36
C LEU A 102 6.44 -7.38 8.53
N ARG A 103 6.43 -6.07 8.26
CA ARG A 103 6.49 -5.03 9.31
C ARG A 103 5.28 -4.12 9.38
N GLY A 104 4.45 -4.12 8.35
CA GLY A 104 3.23 -3.34 8.34
C GLY A 104 2.59 -3.26 6.97
N VAL A 105 1.45 -2.57 6.95
CA VAL A 105 0.67 -2.33 5.73
C VAL A 105 0.17 -0.89 5.71
N SER A 106 -0.07 -0.38 4.51
CA SER A 106 -0.84 0.82 4.26
C SER A 106 -2.13 0.44 3.54
N PHE A 107 -3.28 0.71 4.17
CA PHE A 107 -4.58 0.33 3.62
C PHE A 107 -4.90 1.17 2.38
N PHE A 108 -5.28 0.52 1.29
CA PHE A 108 -5.59 1.17 0.02
C PHE A 108 -7.10 1.07 -0.29
N GLU A 109 -7.87 2.15 -0.33
CA GLU A 109 -7.51 3.55 -0.17
C GLU A 109 -8.56 4.30 0.65
N PHE A 110 -8.21 5.51 1.08
CA PHE A 110 -9.09 6.27 1.95
C PHE A 110 -10.40 6.67 1.25
N GLN A 111 -10.34 7.17 0.02
CA GLN A 111 -11.50 7.68 -0.71
C GLN A 111 -11.65 6.99 -2.07
N VAL A 112 -12.89 6.67 -2.45
CA VAL A 112 -13.24 6.12 -3.77
C VAL A 112 -12.73 7.02 -4.92
N ARG A 113 -12.10 6.39 -5.92
CA ARG A 113 -11.57 7.03 -7.14
C ARG A 113 -12.60 7.08 -8.27
N TYR A 114 -13.51 8.04 -8.17
CA TYR A 114 -14.55 8.27 -9.18
C TYR A 114 -14.01 8.62 -10.57
N ASP A 115 -12.80 9.17 -10.66
CA ASP A 115 -12.13 9.50 -11.91
C ASP A 115 -11.67 8.27 -12.70
N LYS A 116 -11.37 7.16 -12.00
CA LYS A 116 -10.94 5.91 -12.63
C LYS A 116 -12.10 5.06 -13.11
N GLY A 117 -13.22 5.08 -12.39
CA GLY A 117 -14.39 4.23 -12.69
C GLY A 117 -14.11 2.73 -12.53
N GLY A 118 -15.09 1.90 -12.90
CA GLY A 118 -14.94 0.44 -12.96
C GLY A 118 -14.62 -0.21 -11.61
N GLU A 119 -13.80 -1.26 -11.64
CA GLU A 119 -13.41 -2.05 -10.45
C GLU A 119 -12.62 -1.20 -9.43
N GLU A 120 -11.95 -0.13 -9.86
CA GLU A 120 -11.17 0.76 -8.99
C GLU A 120 -12.05 1.49 -7.98
N MET A 121 -13.34 1.65 -8.25
CA MET A 121 -14.27 2.28 -7.31
C MET A 121 -14.57 1.44 -6.07
N THR A 122 -14.11 0.18 -6.03
CA THR A 122 -14.35 -0.75 -4.92
C THR A 122 -13.31 -0.67 -3.81
N PHE A 123 -12.20 0.04 -4.02
CA PHE A 123 -11.09 0.08 -3.05
C PHE A 123 -11.23 1.14 -1.95
N GLY A 124 -12.07 2.17 -2.16
CA GLY A 124 -12.19 3.27 -1.21
C GLY A 124 -12.94 2.86 0.06
N MET A 125 -12.39 3.18 1.24
CA MET A 125 -13.13 3.08 2.51
C MET A 125 -14.32 4.03 2.54
N PHE A 126 -14.15 5.23 1.96
CA PHE A 126 -15.15 6.28 1.96
C PHE A 126 -15.49 6.75 0.55
N GLY A 127 -16.79 6.81 0.24
CA GLY A 127 -17.33 7.50 -0.93
C GLY A 127 -17.63 8.97 -0.65
N LEU A 128 -17.96 9.71 -1.71
CA LEU A 128 -18.57 11.04 -1.57
C LEU A 128 -20.04 10.87 -1.15
N GLY A 129 -20.43 11.53 -0.07
CA GLY A 129 -21.81 11.61 0.39
C GLY A 129 -22.63 12.63 -0.40
N GLU A 130 -23.87 12.88 0.04
CA GLU A 130 -24.83 13.69 -0.72
C GLU A 130 -24.62 15.21 -0.58
N ARG A 131 -23.81 15.66 0.37
CA ARG A 131 -23.63 17.08 0.72
C ARG A 131 -22.25 17.60 0.32
N SER A 132 -22.22 18.62 -0.53
CA SER A 132 -21.04 19.47 -0.72
C SER A 132 -20.88 20.43 0.48
N LEU A 133 -19.63 20.65 0.88
CA LEU A 133 -19.22 21.55 1.95
C LEU A 133 -18.82 22.92 1.40
N ALA A 134 -17.94 22.97 0.40
CA ALA A 134 -17.55 24.21 -0.28
C ALA A 134 -16.75 23.92 -1.56
N PRO A 135 -16.70 24.88 -2.51
CA PRO A 135 -15.77 24.83 -3.63
C PRO A 135 -14.33 25.11 -3.18
N PHE A 136 -13.37 24.53 -3.88
CA PHE A 136 -11.93 24.85 -3.76
C PHE A 136 -11.24 24.76 -5.12
N SER A 137 -10.04 25.33 -5.23
CA SER A 137 -9.26 25.31 -6.47
C SER A 137 -7.91 24.65 -6.25
N VAL A 138 -7.50 23.78 -7.18
CA VAL A 138 -6.16 23.18 -7.23
C VAL A 138 -5.57 23.46 -8.60
N GLY A 139 -4.50 24.25 -8.64
CA GLY A 139 -3.93 24.74 -9.90
C GLY A 139 -4.96 25.55 -10.70
N LYS A 140 -5.35 25.06 -11.88
CA LYS A 140 -6.38 25.67 -12.75
C LYS A 140 -7.74 24.99 -12.64
N GLY A 141 -7.87 23.92 -11.85
CA GLY A 141 -9.12 23.19 -11.68
C GLY A 141 -9.96 23.75 -10.54
N SER A 142 -11.28 23.70 -10.70
CA SER A 142 -12.26 23.98 -9.65
C SER A 142 -12.94 22.68 -9.25
N TYR A 143 -13.04 22.45 -7.94
CA TYR A 143 -13.55 21.21 -7.35
C TYR A 143 -14.49 21.53 -6.20
N GLU A 144 -15.29 20.54 -5.81
CA GLU A 144 -16.17 20.60 -4.65
C GLU A 144 -15.61 19.69 -3.55
N ALA A 145 -15.53 20.19 -2.33
CA ALA A 145 -15.26 19.37 -1.15
C ALA A 145 -16.57 18.77 -0.66
N TRP A 146 -16.59 17.46 -0.40
CA TRP A 146 -17.80 16.73 -0.03
C TRP A 146 -17.70 16.12 1.36
N CYS A 147 -18.85 15.90 1.98
CA CYS A 147 -18.93 14.98 3.12
C CYS A 147 -18.54 13.57 2.67
N LEU A 148 -17.77 12.85 3.47
CA LEU A 148 -17.42 11.46 3.20
C LEU A 148 -18.42 10.51 3.85
N ALA A 149 -18.82 9.47 3.14
CA ALA A 149 -19.69 8.39 3.63
C ALA A 149 -18.96 7.04 3.54
N PRO A 150 -19.19 6.08 4.45
CA PRO A 150 -18.67 4.72 4.28
C PRO A 150 -19.07 4.14 2.92
N ASN A 151 -18.15 3.46 2.23
CA ASN A 151 -18.38 2.85 0.91
C ASN A 151 -19.09 1.46 0.97
N LEU A 152 -19.73 1.16 2.10
CA LEU A 152 -20.55 -0.03 2.37
C LEU A 152 -21.98 0.46 2.73
N PRO A 153 -23.03 -0.39 2.70
CA PRO A 153 -24.37 0.01 2.28
C PRO A 153 -24.88 1.31 2.94
N PRO A 154 -25.66 2.12 2.20
CA PRO A 154 -25.91 3.53 2.51
C PRO A 154 -26.24 3.75 3.98
N GLN A 155 -25.40 4.52 4.66
CA GLN A 155 -25.71 5.05 5.98
C GLN A 155 -26.05 6.52 5.86
N THR A 156 -27.16 6.93 6.49
CA THR A 156 -27.46 8.33 6.73
C THR A 156 -26.36 8.94 7.58
N LEU A 157 -25.71 9.98 7.08
CA LEU A 157 -24.72 10.75 7.83
C LEU A 157 -25.42 11.84 8.64
N ASP A 158 -25.44 11.69 9.97
CA ASP A 158 -26.03 12.69 10.86
C ASP A 158 -25.16 13.95 11.02
N SER A 159 -23.87 13.87 10.66
CA SER A 159 -22.94 15.00 10.76
C SER A 159 -21.80 14.92 9.73
N CYS A 160 -21.25 16.08 9.38
CA CYS A 160 -20.05 16.18 8.54
C CYS A 160 -18.98 17.02 9.27
N GLY A 161 -17.72 16.80 8.92
CA GLY A 161 -16.62 17.66 9.36
C GLY A 161 -16.79 19.11 8.88
N GLN A 162 -16.14 20.04 9.58
CA GLN A 162 -16.08 21.44 9.19
C GLN A 162 -14.80 21.71 8.39
N MET A 163 -14.90 22.58 7.38
CA MET A 163 -13.73 23.02 6.63
C MET A 163 -12.98 24.09 7.43
N GLU A 164 -11.73 23.82 7.76
CA GLU A 164 -10.82 24.84 8.28
C GLU A 164 -10.28 25.68 7.12
N LYS A 165 -10.42 27.00 7.26
CA LYS A 165 -9.79 27.98 6.37
C LYS A 165 -8.46 28.40 6.99
N ASP A 166 -7.52 28.84 6.15
CA ASP A 166 -6.23 29.40 6.56
C ASP A 166 -5.18 28.41 7.11
N VAL A 167 -5.27 27.12 6.75
CA VAL A 167 -4.16 26.18 6.95
C VAL A 167 -2.98 26.64 6.07
N LYS A 168 -2.03 27.33 6.68
CA LYS A 168 -0.77 27.68 6.03
C LYS A 168 0.06 26.42 5.87
N PHE A 169 0.02 25.81 4.68
CA PHE A 169 1.04 24.85 4.30
C PHE A 169 2.38 25.60 4.33
N LEU A 170 3.28 25.16 5.21
CA LEU A 170 4.62 25.75 5.30
C LEU A 170 5.26 25.68 3.92
N SER A 171 5.47 26.86 3.32
CA SER A 171 6.19 27.06 2.07
C SER A 171 7.70 26.95 2.28
#